data_AF-H1KUZ7-F1
#
_entry.id   AF-H1KUZ7-F1
#
_cell.length_a   1.000
_cell.length_b   1.000
_cell.length_c   1.000
_cell.angle_alpha   90.00
_cell.angle_beta   90.00
_cell.angle_gamma   90.00
#
_symmetry.space_group_name_H-M   'P 1'
#
loop_
_entity.id
_entity.type
_entity.pdbx_description
1 polymer ?
#
loop_
_entity_poly.entity_id
_entity_poly.type
_entity_poly.pdbx_seq_one_letter_code
_entity_poly.pdbx_strand_id
1 'polypeptide(L)'
;MSASSTERPIRGVNVVILSDGREVHLDDITTAAEGQTVLDDLDGAILGIEDQLAFDDGRNGPIWRKRAEMALKKKRRQRPGLQQRIGELRRAERQDARPDPATSHKDAKRRAFLKAAEELLTAELVSEVWARAAERDPAAFAGSTEGAA
;
A
#
# COMPACT_ATOMS: atom_id res chain seq x y z
N MET A 1 -18.11 -30.08 6.21
CA MET A 1 -16.97 -29.90 5.29
C MET A 1 -17.23 -28.64 4.49
N SER A 2 -16.64 -27.53 4.93
CA SER A 2 -16.86 -26.22 4.33
C SER A 2 -16.03 -26.09 3.05
N ALA A 3 -16.69 -26.00 1.90
CA ALA A 3 -16.06 -25.60 0.66
C ALA A 3 -15.70 -24.11 0.76
N SER A 4 -14.40 -23.83 0.86
CA SER A 4 -13.87 -22.48 0.63
C SER A 4 -14.07 -22.16 -0.85
N SER A 5 -15.13 -21.42 -1.15
CA SER A 5 -15.29 -20.75 -2.44
C SER A 5 -14.20 -19.68 -2.52
N THR A 6 -13.03 -20.05 -3.04
CA THR A 6 -12.06 -19.11 -3.59
C THR A 6 -12.69 -18.56 -4.87
N GLU A 7 -13.54 -17.54 -4.72
CA GLU A 7 -14.04 -16.75 -5.83
C GLU A 7 -12.82 -16.25 -6.62
N ARG A 8 -12.60 -16.82 -7.80
CA ARG A 8 -11.66 -16.25 -8.76
C ARG A 8 -12.20 -14.86 -9.08
N PRO A 9 -11.43 -13.78 -8.82
CA PRO A 9 -11.88 -12.44 -9.15
C PRO A 9 -12.19 -12.39 -10.66
N ILE A 10 -13.32 -11.77 -11.01
CA ILE A 10 -13.79 -11.67 -12.39
C ILE A 10 -12.72 -10.93 -13.20
N ARG A 11 -11.91 -11.67 -13.95
CA ARG A 11 -10.89 -11.11 -14.85
C ARG A 11 -11.58 -10.35 -15.98
N GLY A 12 -11.21 -9.08 -16.17
CA GLY A 12 -11.63 -8.27 -17.32
C GLY A 12 -12.35 -6.95 -16.99
N VAL A 13 -12.79 -6.74 -15.74
CA VAL A 13 -13.46 -5.47 -15.36
C VAL A 13 -12.45 -4.33 -15.22
N ASN A 14 -11.22 -4.66 -14.82
CA ASN A 14 -10.16 -3.72 -14.46
C ASN A 14 -8.97 -3.83 -15.43
N VAL A 15 -9.20 -3.67 -16.73
CA VAL A 15 -8.14 -3.67 -17.76
C VAL A 15 -7.87 -2.24 -18.22
N VAL A 16 -6.60 -1.86 -18.25
CA VAL A 16 -6.09 -0.65 -18.89
C VAL A 16 -5.41 -1.05 -20.19
N ILE A 17 -5.71 -0.34 -21.27
CA ILE A 17 -5.05 -0.58 -22.58
C ILE A 17 -4.04 0.55 -22.78
N LEU A 18 -2.77 0.17 -22.84
CA LEU A 18 -1.64 1.08 -23.04
C LEU A 18 -1.57 1.60 -24.48
N SER A 19 -0.75 2.61 -24.71
CA SER A 19 -0.48 3.19 -26.02
C SER A 19 0.13 2.19 -27.02
N ASP A 20 0.93 1.24 -26.53
CA ASP A 20 1.53 0.15 -27.32
C ASP A 20 0.58 -1.02 -27.63
N GLY A 21 -0.68 -0.92 -27.19
CA GLY A 21 -1.71 -1.94 -27.41
C GLY A 21 -1.67 -3.09 -26.41
N ARG A 22 -0.77 -3.08 -25.42
CA ARG A 22 -0.80 -4.07 -24.33
C ARG A 22 -1.97 -3.82 -23.40
N GLU A 23 -2.53 -4.93 -22.92
CA GLU A 23 -3.56 -4.94 -21.88
C GLU A 23 -2.90 -5.20 -20.53
N VAL A 24 -3.11 -4.30 -19.57
CA VAL A 24 -2.64 -4.43 -18.20
C VAL A 24 -3.85 -4.57 -17.30
N HIS A 25 -3.95 -5.68 -16.58
CA HIS A 25 -4.95 -5.83 -15.53
C HIS A 25 -4.48 -5.07 -14.28
N LEU A 26 -5.37 -4.30 -13.64
CA LEU A 26 -5.01 -3.56 -12.42
C LEU A 26 -4.52 -4.49 -11.29
N ASP A 27 -4.99 -5.73 -11.26
CA ASP A 27 -4.60 -6.74 -10.27
C ASP A 27 -3.16 -7.25 -10.48
N ASP A 28 -2.65 -7.19 -11.71
CA ASP A 28 -1.28 -7.60 -12.06
C ASP A 28 -0.25 -6.52 -11.71
N ILE A 29 -0.70 -5.30 -11.39
CA ILE A 29 0.18 -4.22 -10.94
C ILE A 29 0.59 -4.50 -9.49
N THR A 30 1.89 -4.76 -9.30
CA THR A 30 2.45 -5.21 -8.03
C THR A 30 3.14 -4.10 -7.24
N THR A 31 3.56 -3.02 -7.91
CA THR A 31 4.24 -1.89 -7.28
C THR A 31 3.58 -0.56 -7.63
N ALA A 32 3.69 0.41 -6.72
CA ALA A 32 3.20 1.77 -6.95
C ALA A 32 3.97 2.46 -8.08
N ALA A 33 5.25 2.14 -8.26
CA ALA A 33 6.07 2.66 -9.35
C ALA A 33 5.58 2.18 -10.71
N GLU A 34 5.34 0.87 -10.85
CA GLU A 34 4.74 0.28 -12.05
C GLU A 34 3.36 0.88 -12.35
N GLY A 35 2.50 0.99 -11.33
CA GLY A 35 1.20 1.61 -11.49
C GLY A 35 1.28 3.07 -11.93
N GLN A 36 2.26 3.83 -11.44
CA GLN A 36 2.49 5.22 -11.87
C GLN A 36 2.90 5.28 -13.35
N THR A 37 3.77 4.38 -13.82
CA THR A 37 4.12 4.32 -15.26
C THR A 37 2.90 4.04 -16.13
N VAL A 38 2.01 3.15 -15.71
CA VAL A 38 0.74 2.87 -16.41
C VAL A 38 -0.17 4.10 -16.41
N LEU A 39 -0.20 4.86 -15.31
CA LEU A 39 -1.00 6.07 -15.19
C LEU A 39 -0.48 7.19 -16.12
N ASP A 40 0.84 7.34 -16.20
CA ASP A 40 1.47 8.34 -17.05
C ASP A 40 1.22 8.04 -18.54
N ASP A 41 1.28 6.77 -18.96
CA ASP A 41 0.91 6.35 -20.32
C ASP A 41 -0.58 6.60 -20.62
N LEU A 42 -1.45 6.27 -19.66
CA LEU A 42 -2.88 6.54 -19.78
C LEU A 42 -3.18 8.04 -19.94
N ASP A 43 -2.55 8.88 -19.12
CA ASP A 43 -2.70 10.34 -19.16
C ASP A 43 -2.12 10.92 -20.46
N GLY A 44 -0.97 10.42 -20.93
CA GLY A 44 -0.42 10.78 -22.24
C GLY A 44 -1.34 10.43 -23.40
N ALA A 45 -1.96 9.25 -23.37
CA ALA A 45 -2.93 8.84 -24.40
C ALA A 45 -4.23 9.66 -24.35
N ILE A 46 -4.68 10.09 -23.16
CA ILE A 46 -5.82 11.00 -23.01
C ILE A 46 -5.51 12.35 -23.68
N LEU A 47 -4.36 12.94 -23.34
CA LEU A 47 -3.92 14.21 -23.94
C LEU A 47 -3.78 14.11 -25.46
N GLY A 48 -3.20 13.02 -25.97
CA GLY A 48 -3.05 12.82 -27.42
C GLY A 48 -4.40 12.73 -28.16
N ILE A 49 -5.42 12.11 -27.58
CA ILE A 49 -6.77 12.07 -28.19
C ILE A 49 -7.44 13.44 -28.10
N GLU A 50 -7.27 14.16 -26.99
CA GLU A 50 -7.81 15.51 -26.81
C GLU A 50 -7.20 16.49 -27.81
N ASP A 51 -5.88 16.44 -28.03
CA ASP A 51 -5.19 17.24 -29.04
C ASP A 51 -5.71 16.90 -30.45
N GLN A 52 -5.81 15.62 -30.79
CA GLN A 52 -6.35 15.20 -32.09
C GLN A 52 -7.78 15.70 -32.31
N LEU A 53 -8.63 15.69 -31.28
CA LEU A 53 -10.00 16.21 -31.36
C LEU A 53 -10.04 17.74 -31.47
N ALA A 54 -9.15 18.44 -30.77
CA ALA A 54 -9.07 19.90 -30.79
C ALA A 54 -8.58 20.45 -32.14
N PHE A 55 -7.67 19.73 -32.80
CA PHE A 55 -7.08 20.11 -34.10
C PHE A 55 -7.67 19.36 -35.30
N ASP A 56 -8.76 18.60 -35.12
CA ASP A 56 -9.42 17.88 -36.22
C ASP A 56 -10.11 18.87 -37.18
N ASP A 57 -9.58 18.96 -38.40
CA ASP A 57 -10.10 19.80 -39.47
C ASP A 57 -11.26 19.15 -40.27
N GLY A 58 -11.75 18.00 -39.78
CA GLY A 58 -12.89 17.28 -40.34
C GLY A 58 -12.54 16.27 -41.43
N ARG A 59 -11.26 16.16 -41.85
CA ARG A 59 -10.81 15.19 -42.86
C ARG A 59 -11.01 13.73 -42.43
N ASN A 60 -10.99 13.45 -41.14
CA ASN A 60 -11.17 12.11 -40.60
C ASN A 60 -12.64 11.65 -40.60
N GLY A 61 -13.58 12.59 -40.77
CA GLY A 61 -15.02 12.32 -40.83
C GLY A 61 -15.69 12.02 -39.47
N PRO A 62 -17.03 11.99 -39.44
CA PRO A 62 -17.81 11.92 -38.20
C PRO A 62 -17.68 10.57 -37.46
N ILE A 63 -17.41 9.48 -38.20
CA ILE A 63 -17.25 8.15 -37.60
C ILE A 63 -15.95 8.08 -36.78
N TRP A 64 -14.86 8.67 -37.28
CA TRP A 64 -13.60 8.74 -36.56
C TRP A 64 -13.76 9.55 -35.28
N ARG A 65 -14.39 10.74 -35.36
CA ARG A 65 -14.62 11.60 -34.19
C ARG A 65 -15.39 10.87 -33.09
N LYS A 66 -16.47 10.18 -33.44
CA LYS A 66 -17.25 9.37 -32.49
C LYS A 66 -16.41 8.26 -31.85
N ARG A 67 -15.53 7.60 -32.61
CA ARG A 67 -14.62 6.56 -32.08
C ARG A 67 -13.58 7.17 -31.12
N ALA A 68 -12.99 8.31 -31.48
CA ALA A 68 -12.05 9.04 -30.63
C ALA A 68 -12.69 9.48 -29.31
N GLU A 69 -13.90 10.04 -29.35
CA GLU A 69 -14.68 10.41 -28.14
C GLU A 69 -14.99 9.20 -27.26
N MET A 70 -15.38 8.07 -27.85
CA MET A 70 -15.61 6.82 -27.12
C MET A 70 -14.33 6.31 -26.46
N ALA A 71 -13.21 6.33 -27.17
CA ALA A 71 -11.91 5.95 -26.62
C ALA A 71 -11.48 6.86 -25.47
N LEU A 72 -11.63 8.18 -25.62
CA LEU A 72 -11.37 9.17 -24.58
C LEU A 72 -12.21 8.90 -23.33
N LYS A 73 -13.51 8.67 -23.52
CA LYS A 73 -14.44 8.34 -22.43
C LYS A 73 -14.03 7.05 -21.70
N LYS A 74 -13.58 6.03 -22.43
CA LYS A 74 -13.12 4.76 -21.85
C LYS A 74 -11.86 4.98 -21.02
N LYS A 75 -10.84 5.68 -21.56
CA LYS A 75 -9.59 5.97 -20.85
C LYS A 75 -9.81 6.81 -19.59
N ARG A 76 -10.63 7.87 -19.65
CA ARG A 76 -10.99 8.68 -18.47
C ARG A 76 -11.68 7.87 -17.36
N ARG A 77 -12.44 6.82 -17.70
CA ARG A 77 -13.10 5.93 -16.73
C ARG A 77 -12.15 4.92 -16.08
N GLN A 78 -11.03 4.59 -16.71
CA GLN A 78 -10.02 3.68 -16.17
C GLN A 78 -9.14 4.38 -15.11
N ARG A 79 -8.97 5.70 -15.22
CA ARG A 79 -8.08 6.50 -14.37
C ARG A 79 -8.37 6.38 -12.85
N PRO A 80 -9.63 6.47 -12.35
CA PRO A 80 -9.88 6.42 -10.91
C PRO A 80 -9.52 5.07 -10.29
N GLY A 81 -9.81 3.95 -10.97
CA GLY A 81 -9.48 2.61 -10.47
C GLY A 81 -7.97 2.40 -10.37
N LEU A 82 -7.22 2.87 -11.37
CA LEU A 82 -5.75 2.83 -11.36
C LEU A 82 -5.16 3.68 -10.24
N GLN A 83 -5.66 4.90 -10.05
CA GLN A 83 -5.23 5.78 -8.95
C GLN A 83 -5.51 5.18 -7.57
N GLN A 84 -6.66 4.53 -7.40
CA GLN A 84 -6.99 3.82 -6.16
C GLN A 84 -5.97 2.70 -5.90
N ARG A 85 -5.69 1.86 -6.90
CA ARG A 85 -4.72 0.76 -6.80
C ARG A 85 -3.33 1.27 -6.44
N ILE A 86 -2.84 2.32 -7.11
CA ILE A 86 -1.56 2.96 -6.77
C ILE A 86 -1.56 3.46 -5.33
N GLY A 87 -2.66 4.07 -4.88
CA GLY A 87 -2.80 4.55 -3.50
C GLY A 87 -2.72 3.42 -2.47
N GLU A 88 -3.32 2.27 -2.76
CA GLU A 88 -3.23 1.05 -1.95
C GLU A 88 -1.80 0.51 -1.90
N LEU A 89 -1.16 0.37 -3.05
CA LEU A 89 0.23 -0.09 -3.16
C LEU A 89 1.19 0.84 -2.40
N ARG A 90 1.06 2.16 -2.55
CA ARG A 90 1.87 3.13 -1.78
C ARG A 90 1.68 3.02 -0.27
N ARG A 91 0.51 2.58 0.20
CA ARG A 91 0.28 2.37 1.64
C ARG A 91 0.89 1.06 2.10
N ALA A 92 0.72 -0.01 1.33
CA ALA A 92 1.34 -1.32 1.60
C ALA A 92 2.87 -1.20 1.62
N GLU A 93 3.47 -0.61 0.59
CA GLU A 93 4.92 -0.39 0.51
C GLU A 93 5.45 0.46 1.68
N ARG A 94 4.67 1.45 2.14
CA ARG A 94 5.03 2.24 3.34
C ARG A 94 4.90 1.46 4.64
N GLN A 95 3.99 0.49 4.72
CA GLN A 95 3.88 -0.41 5.86
C GLN A 95 5.03 -1.42 5.86
N ASP A 96 5.41 -1.96 4.69
CA ASP A 96 6.52 -2.89 4.55
C ASP A 96 7.88 -2.21 4.76
N ALA A 97 8.02 -0.95 4.33
CA ALA A 97 9.21 -0.14 4.55
C ALA A 97 9.28 0.49 5.95
N ARG A 98 8.22 0.38 6.77
CA ARG A 98 8.35 0.74 8.18
C ARG A 98 9.28 -0.29 8.81
N PRO A 99 10.41 0.13 9.42
CA PRO A 99 11.14 -0.78 10.27
C PRO A 99 10.16 -1.24 11.36
N ASP A 100 9.88 -2.54 11.37
CA ASP A 100 9.20 -3.31 12.42
C ASP A 100 9.36 -2.58 13.74
N PRO A 101 8.28 -1.99 14.32
CA PRO A 101 8.31 -0.76 15.11
C PRO A 101 9.60 -0.71 15.89
N ALA A 102 10.60 -0.06 15.27
CA ALA A 102 11.95 -0.15 15.77
C ALA A 102 11.84 0.31 17.20
N THR A 103 12.12 -0.61 18.12
CA THR A 103 12.24 -0.34 19.56
C THR A 103 12.67 1.08 19.67
N SER A 104 11.78 1.94 20.18
CA SER A 104 12.07 3.37 20.25
C SER A 104 13.50 3.51 20.75
N HIS A 105 14.29 4.48 20.30
CA HIS A 105 15.64 4.65 20.84
C HIS A 105 15.64 4.64 22.40
N LYS A 106 14.51 5.01 23.01
CA LYS A 106 14.16 4.79 24.42
C LYS A 106 14.11 3.31 24.85
N ASP A 107 13.45 2.44 24.11
CA ASP A 107 13.39 1.00 24.35
C ASP A 107 14.71 0.29 24.05
N ALA A 108 15.45 0.70 23.02
CA ALA A 108 16.82 0.21 22.80
C ALA A 108 17.73 0.55 23.99
N LYS A 109 17.66 1.78 24.51
CA LYS A 109 18.36 2.19 25.73
C LYS A 109 17.91 1.43 26.97
N ARG A 110 16.60 1.21 27.14
CA ARG A 110 16.05 0.41 28.24
C ARG A 110 16.55 -1.03 28.20
N ARG A 111 16.53 -1.68 27.03
CA ARG A 111 17.07 -3.04 26.87
C ARG A 111 18.56 -3.11 27.18
N ALA A 112 19.35 -2.15 26.68
CA ALA A 112 20.77 -2.09 26.98
C ALA A 112 21.05 -1.91 28.48
N PHE A 113 20.27 -1.07 29.17
CA PHE A 113 20.36 -0.90 30.61
C PHE A 113 19.97 -2.17 31.37
N LEU A 114 18.86 -2.82 31.01
CA LEU A 114 18.40 -4.06 31.65
C LEU A 114 19.43 -5.17 31.50
N LYS A 115 20.00 -5.33 30.30
CA LYS A 115 21.05 -6.32 30.05
C LYS A 115 22.31 -6.06 30.89
N ALA A 116 22.75 -4.81 30.98
CA ALA A 116 23.88 -4.44 31.83
C ALA A 116 23.59 -4.65 33.33
N ALA A 117 22.34 -4.44 33.76
CA ALA A 117 21.92 -4.69 35.13
C ALA A 117 21.88 -6.19 35.47
N GLU A 118 21.42 -7.04 34.55
CA GLU A 118 21.44 -8.50 34.69
C GLU A 118 22.87 -9.06 34.81
N GLU A 119 23.85 -8.45 34.12
CA GLU A 119 25.26 -8.85 34.18
C GLU A 119 25.94 -8.44 35.52
N LEU A 120 25.40 -7.44 36.22
CA LEU A 120 25.99 -6.86 37.43
C LEU A 120 25.27 -7.26 38.73
N LEU A 121 23.99 -7.59 38.67
CA LEU A 121 23.16 -7.89 39.84
C LEU A 121 22.87 -9.40 39.94
N THR A 122 22.78 -9.90 41.17
CA THR A 122 22.31 -11.27 41.39
C THR A 122 20.80 -11.38 41.11
N ALA A 123 20.34 -12.59 40.78
CA ALA A 123 18.93 -12.84 40.49
C ALA A 123 18.00 -12.41 41.64
N GLU A 124 18.43 -12.58 42.91
CA GLU A 124 17.66 -12.12 44.06
C GLU A 124 17.50 -10.60 44.06
N LEU A 125 18.56 -9.85 43.77
CA LEU A 125 18.55 -8.39 43.75
C LEU A 125 17.68 -7.83 42.61
N VAL A 126 17.70 -8.48 41.44
CA VAL A 126 16.81 -8.13 40.33
C VAL A 126 15.34 -8.31 40.73
N SER A 127 15.01 -9.40 41.44
CA SER A 127 13.65 -9.66 41.92
C SER A 127 13.17 -8.65 42.96
N GLU A 128 14.05 -8.22 43.87
CA GLU A 128 13.72 -7.18 44.86
C GLU A 128 13.50 -5.81 44.21
N VAL A 129 14.34 -5.46 43.22
CA VAL A 129 14.18 -4.22 42.46
C VAL A 129 12.87 -4.23 41.69
N TRP A 130 12.49 -5.36 41.10
CA TRP A 130 11.21 -5.53 40.42
C TRP A 130 10.02 -5.35 41.37
N ALA A 131 10.05 -5.99 42.54
CA ALA A 131 9.01 -5.86 43.56
C ALA A 131 8.87 -4.41 44.04
N ARG A 132 9.98 -3.73 44.35
CA ARG A 132 9.98 -2.31 44.74
C ARG A 132 9.48 -1.40 43.61
N ALA A 133 9.79 -1.71 42.36
CA ALA A 133 9.31 -0.95 41.22
C ALA A 133 7.79 -1.08 41.05
N ALA A 134 7.25 -2.30 41.23
CA ALA A 134 5.81 -2.55 41.19
C ALA A 134 5.06 -1.86 42.33
N GLU A 135 5.64 -1.79 43.53
CA GLU A 135 5.08 -1.02 44.66
C GLU A 135 5.10 0.50 44.39
N ARG A 136 6.16 0.99 43.74
CA ARG A 136 6.38 2.43 43.54
C ARG A 136 5.60 3.02 42.38
N ASP A 137 5.37 2.26 41.32
CA ASP A 137 4.56 2.67 40.18
C ASP A 137 3.61 1.56 39.72
N PRO A 138 2.53 1.29 40.48
CA PRO A 138 1.61 0.19 40.16
C PRO A 138 0.95 0.30 38.78
N ALA A 139 0.76 1.52 38.27
CA ALA A 139 0.15 1.75 36.96
C ALA A 139 1.03 1.26 35.80
N ALA A 140 2.36 1.27 35.95
CA ALA A 140 3.28 0.74 34.96
C ALA A 140 3.28 -0.80 34.88
N PHE A 141 2.77 -1.47 35.92
CA PHE A 141 2.69 -2.94 36.02
C PHE A 141 1.26 -3.47 35.88
N ALA A 142 0.26 -2.59 35.87
CA ALA A 142 -1.13 -2.92 35.61
C ALA A 142 -1.38 -3.04 34.09
N GLY A 143 -1.06 -4.19 33.51
CA GLY A 143 -1.35 -4.45 32.09
C GLY A 143 -0.81 -5.75 31.48
N SER A 144 -0.04 -6.58 32.18
CA SER A 144 0.51 -7.83 31.63
C SER A 144 -0.40 -9.04 31.86
N THR A 145 -1.64 -8.98 31.39
CA THR A 145 -2.48 -10.16 31.14
C THR A 145 -2.74 -10.33 29.64
N GLU A 146 -1.71 -10.24 28.82
CA GLU A 146 -1.71 -10.77 27.46
C GLU A 146 -0.45 -11.61 27.29
N GLY A 147 -0.60 -12.94 27.28
CA GLY A 147 0.52 -13.86 27.09
C GLY A 147 0.45 -15.20 27.82
N ALA A 148 -0.70 -15.67 28.30
CA ALA A 148 -0.86 -17.05 28.77
C ALA A 148 -2.26 -17.59 28.44
N ALA A 149 -2.43 -18.05 27.21
CA ALA A 149 -3.32 -19.17 26.82
C ALA A 149 -2.94 -19.63 25.41
#